data_AF-M6HNF1-F1
#
_entry.id   AF-M6HNF1-F1
#
_cell.length_a   1.000
_cell.length_b   1.000
_cell.length_c   1.000
_cell.angle_alpha   90.00
_cell.angle_beta   90.00
_cell.angle_gamma   90.00
#
_symmetry.space_group_name_H-M   'P 1'
#
loop_
_entity.id
_entity.type
_entity.pdbx_description
1 polymer ?
#
loop_
_entity_poly.entity_id
_entity_poly.type
_entity_poly.pdbx_seq_one_letter_code
_entity_poly.pdbx_strand_id
1 'polypeptide(L)' 'MTKVTLKGNPVQLEGKIPSPGDKAPDFKAIKQDLSEFSLKDYAGKVKILVAVPSLDTSVCALETKAFNEKQQGFPA' A
#
# COMPACT_ATOMS: atom_id res chain seq x y z
N MET A 1 13.14 -13.29 -5.08
CA MET A 1 11.77 -13.55 -4.57
C MET A 1 11.74 -13.15 -3.12
N THR A 2 10.82 -12.27 -2.74
CA THR A 2 10.65 -11.87 -1.34
C THR A 2 10.03 -13.03 -0.56
N LYS A 3 10.74 -13.56 0.43
CA LYS A 3 10.25 -14.63 1.29
C LYS A 3 9.51 -13.98 2.46
N VAL A 4 8.19 -14.18 2.52
CA VAL A 4 7.35 -13.68 3.62
C VAL A 4 6.83 -14.88 4.42
N THR A 5 6.67 -14.68 5.74
CA THR A 5 6.13 -15.69 6.64
C THR A 5 4.89 -15.16 7.35
N LEU A 6 3.87 -16.01 7.50
CA LEU A 6 2.69 -15.76 8.33
C LEU A 6 2.73 -16.69 9.53
N LYS A 7 2.90 -16.13 10.74
CA LYS A 7 3.03 -16.89 11.99
C LYS A 7 4.11 -18.00 11.90
N GLY A 8 5.25 -17.66 11.29
CA GLY A 8 6.37 -18.59 11.07
C GLY A 8 6.25 -19.50 9.84
N ASN A 9 5.09 -19.60 9.21
CA ASN A 9 4.88 -20.42 8.02
C ASN A 9 5.19 -19.63 6.75
N PRO A 10 6.01 -20.14 5.81
CA PRO A 10 6.24 -19.48 4.53
C PRO A 10 4.94 -19.28 3.75
N VAL A 11 4.76 -18.09 3.16
CA VAL A 11 3.63 -17.78 2.28
C VAL A 11 4.16 -17.47 0.90
N GLN A 12 3.52 -18.03 -0.11
CA GLN A 12 3.83 -17.74 -1.51
C GLN A 12 3.13 -16.45 -1.93
N LEU A 13 3.87 -15.56 -2.57
CA LEU A 13 3.33 -14.32 -3.12
C LEU A 13 3.24 -14.44 -4.64
N GLU A 14 2.15 -13.93 -5.21
CA GLU A 14 1.99 -13.82 -6.64
C GLU A 14 2.54 -12.49 -7.17
N GLY A 15 2.94 -12.49 -8.44
CA GLY A 15 3.46 -11.30 -9.11
C GLY A 15 4.90 -10.95 -8.72
N LYS A 16 5.34 -9.78 -9.18
CA LYS A 16 6.69 -9.24 -8.97
C LYS A 16 6.60 -7.89 -8.29
N ILE A 17 7.30 -7.74 -7.17
CA ILE A 17 7.43 -6.43 -6.50
C ILE A 17 8.28 -5.51 -7.39
N PRO A 18 7.78 -4.30 -7.72
CA PRO A 18 8.54 -3.31 -8.49
C PRO A 18 9.84 -2.91 -7.79
N SER A 19 10.91 -2.70 -8.56
CA SER A 19 12.18 -2.18 -8.07
C SER A 19 12.27 -0.66 -8.26
N PRO A 20 13.15 0.06 -7.53
CA PRO A 20 13.37 1.48 -7.77
C PRO A 20 13.71 1.77 -9.25
N GLY A 21 13.05 2.76 -9.84
CA GLY A 21 13.19 3.10 -11.26
C GLY A 21 12.18 2.39 -12.18
N ASP A 22 11.55 1.30 -11.73
CA ASP A 22 10.48 0.66 -12.49
C ASP A 22 9.24 1.56 -12.51
N LYS A 23 8.53 1.56 -13.64
CA LYS A 23 7.21 2.18 -13.71
C LYS A 23 6.22 1.35 -12.88
N ALA A 24 5.61 1.97 -11.87
CA ALA A 24 4.59 1.32 -11.05
C ALA A 24 3.44 0.80 -11.94
N PRO A 25 3.01 -0.47 -11.79
CA PRO A 25 1.85 -1.01 -12.48
C PRO A 25 0.60 -0.22 -12.10
N ASP A 26 -0.26 0.03 -13.10
CA ASP A 26 -1.58 0.58 -12.83
C ASP A 26 -2.45 -0.48 -12.14
N PHE A 27 -3.37 -0.03 -11.29
CA PHE A 27 -4.33 -0.89 -10.61
C PHE A 27 -5.66 -0.15 -10.50
N LYS A 28 -6.72 -0.90 -10.22
CA LYS A 28 -8.03 -0.37 -9.83
C LYS A 28 -8.35 -0.86 -8.43
N ALA A 29 -8.88 0.03 -7.60
CA ALA A 29 -9.28 -0.27 -6.24
C ALA A 29 -10.53 0.52 -5.85
N ILE A 30 -11.14 0.15 -4.73
CA ILE A 30 -12.40 0.74 -4.26
C ILE A 30 -12.12 1.69 -3.10
N LYS A 31 -12.70 2.90 -3.17
CA LYS A 31 -12.65 3.89 -2.09
C LYS A 31 -13.67 3.56 -1.01
N GLN A 32 -13.61 4.29 0.10
CA GLN A 32 -14.58 4.17 1.21
C GLN A 32 -16.03 4.49 0.78
N ASP A 33 -16.21 5.36 -0.21
CA ASP A 33 -17.52 5.71 -0.78
C ASP A 33 -18.00 4.71 -1.85
N LEU A 34 -17.31 3.57 -2.00
CA LEU A 34 -17.55 2.52 -2.99
C LEU A 34 -17.29 2.92 -4.45
N SER A 35 -16.78 4.13 -4.71
CA SER A 35 -16.32 4.50 -6.04
C SER A 35 -15.00 3.80 -6.41
N GLU A 36 -14.83 3.47 -7.68
CA GLU A 36 -13.58 2.93 -8.21
C GLU A 36 -12.55 4.06 -8.40
N PHE A 37 -11.28 3.74 -8.19
CA PHE A 37 -10.16 4.60 -8.58
C PHE A 37 -9.02 3.81 -9.20
N SER A 38 -8.21 4.48 -10.02
CA SER A 38 -6.97 3.98 -10.59
C SER A 38 -5.75 4.73 -10.05
N LEU A 39 -4.58 4.10 -10.07
CA LEU A 39 -3.32 4.78 -9.78
C LEU A 39 -3.08 5.99 -10.70
N LYS A 40 -3.58 5.94 -11.94
CA LYS A 40 -3.48 7.03 -12.92
C LYS A 40 -4.26 8.28 -12.51
N ASP A 41 -5.33 8.14 -11.73
CA ASP A 41 -6.13 9.28 -11.27
C ASP A 41 -5.31 10.24 -10.39
N TYR A 42 -4.18 9.78 -9.88
CA TYR A 42 -3.25 10.57 -9.06
C TYR A 42 -2.06 11.12 -9.85
N ALA A 43 -2.03 11.07 -11.18
CA ALA A 43 -0.91 11.54 -12.01
C ALA A 43 -0.37 12.92 -11.58
N GLY A 44 0.95 13.10 -11.66
CA GLY A 44 1.62 14.36 -11.27
C GLY A 44 1.90 14.53 -9.77
N LYS A 45 1.32 13.71 -8.88
CA LYS A 45 1.61 13.72 -7.43
C LYS A 45 2.67 12.70 -7.03
N VAL A 46 3.37 12.92 -5.92
CA VAL A 46 4.08 11.83 -5.21
C VAL A 46 3.03 10.96 -4.50
N LYS A 47 3.18 9.63 -4.56
CA LYS A 47 2.27 8.69 -3.89
C LYS A 47 3.07 7.75 -3.01
N ILE A 48 2.54 7.47 -1.83
CA ILE A 48 3.02 6.41 -0.96
C ILE A 48 1.91 5.37 -0.87
N LEU A 49 2.19 4.14 -1.28
CA LEU A 49 1.24 3.02 -1.21
C LEU A 49 1.49 2.24 0.08
N VAL A 50 0.58 2.37 1.04
CA VAL A 50 0.60 1.61 2.30
C VAL A 50 -0.40 0.47 2.20
N ALA A 51 0.09 -0.76 2.18
CA ALA A 51 -0.73 -1.97 2.12
C ALA A 51 -0.58 -2.77 3.42
N VAL A 52 -1.69 -3.12 4.04
CA VAL A 52 -1.76 -3.96 5.24
C VAL A 52 -2.68 -5.16 4.98
N PRO A 53 -2.46 -6.32 5.64
CA PRO A 53 -3.32 -7.50 5.43
C PRO A 53 -4.80 -7.25 5.75
N SER A 54 -5.07 -6.46 6.82
CA SER A 54 -6.40 -6.01 7.18
C SER A 54 -6.31 -4.78 8.07
N LEU A 55 -7.03 -3.70 7.71
CA LEU A 55 -7.17 -2.53 8.57
C LEU A 55 -8.03 -2.81 9.82
N ASP A 56 -8.84 -3.87 9.81
CA ASP A 56 -9.69 -4.30 10.93
C ASP A 56 -8.90 -5.16 11.92
N THR A 57 -7.72 -4.69 12.30
CA THR A 57 -6.87 -5.27 13.34
C THR A 57 -6.16 -4.17 14.09
N SER A 58 -5.95 -4.34 15.40
CA SER A 58 -5.36 -3.30 16.26
C SER A 58 -3.97 -2.84 15.82
N VAL A 59 -3.14 -3.77 15.32
CA VAL A 59 -1.78 -3.48 14.89
C VAL A 59 -1.76 -2.70 13.57
N CYS A 60 -2.45 -3.19 12.54
CA CYS A 60 -2.45 -2.53 11.23
C CYS A 60 -3.11 -1.15 11.29
N ALA A 61 -4.14 -0.98 12.14
CA ALA A 61 -4.76 0.31 12.38
C ALA A 61 -3.79 1.31 13.04
N LEU A 62 -3.04 0.86 14.06
CA LEU A 62 -2.04 1.69 14.74
C LEU A 62 -0.91 2.10 13.79
N GLU A 63 -0.39 1.17 12.98
CA GLU A 63 0.62 1.43 11.96
C GLU A 63 0.14 2.49 10.96
N THR A 64 -1.07 2.31 10.44
CA THR A 64 -1.66 3.22 9.45
C THR A 64 -1.87 4.61 10.04
N LYS A 65 -2.34 4.70 11.30
CA LYS A 65 -2.52 5.98 12.00
C LYS A 65 -1.19 6.71 12.19
N ALA A 66 -0.17 6.00 12.70
CA ALA A 66 1.16 6.58 12.92
C ALA A 66 1.81 7.05 11.60
N PHE A 67 1.60 6.32 10.50
CA PHE A 67 2.04 6.74 9.18
C PHE A 67 1.36 8.05 8.75
N ASN A 68 0.03 8.11 8.85
CA ASN A 68 -0.75 9.30 8.45
C ASN A 68 -0.36 10.54 9.25
N GLU A 69 -0.09 10.40 10.55
CA GLU A 69 0.40 11.50 11.40
C GLU A 69 1.77 12.02 10.94
N LYS A 70 2.70 11.12 10.58
CA LYS A 70 4.03 11.51 10.07
C LYS A 70 3.97 12.12 8.67
N GLN A 71 3.04 11.66 7.83
CA GLN A 71 2.90 12.15 6.46
C GLN A 71 2.60 13.65 6.41
N GLN A 72 1.86 14.19 7.38
CA GLN A 72 1.55 15.63 7.46
C GLN A 72 2.80 16.53 7.49
N GLY A 73 3.95 15.99 7.88
CA GLY A 73 5.23 16.71 7.87
C GLY A 73 5.99 16.67 6.54
N PHE A 74 5.52 15.93 5.54
CA PHE A 74 6.19 15.82 4.23
C PHE A 74 5.60 16.84 3.24
N PRO A 75 6.43 17.69 2.60
CA PRO A 75 5.96 18.58 1.55
C PRO A 75 5.41 17.79 0.36
N ALA A 76 4.36 18.33 -0.26
CA ALA A 76 3.68 17.74 -1.41
C ALA A 76 4.55 17.67 -2.68
#